data_AF-A0A7G1KTK0-F1
#
_entry.id   AF-A0A7G1KTK0-F1
#
_cell.length_a   1.000
_cell.length_b   1.000
_cell.length_c   1.000
_cell.angle_alpha   90.00
_cell.angle_beta   90.00
_cell.angle_gamma   90.00
#
_symmetry.space_group_name_H-M   'P 1'
#
loop_
_entity.id
_entity.type
_entity.pdbx_description
1 polymer ?
#
loop_
_entity_poly.entity_id
_entity_poly.type
_entity_poly.pdbx_seq_one_letter_code
_entity_poly.pdbx_strand_id
1 'polypeptide(L)'
;MDEIAQTPRLQDILADAADRARAAGHDWVGVEHVMLAILADRDAVPTQVLDRLGIDIGGAATEITRTMSTDGYLTPTRRARLLS
;
A
#
# COMPACT_ATOMS: atom_id res chain seq x y z
N MET A 1 2.78 14.00 -21.72
CA MET A 1 2.78 13.07 -20.57
C MET A 1 2.48 11.74 -21.18
N ASP A 2 3.42 10.79 -21.18
CA ASP A 2 3.14 9.45 -21.68
C ASP A 2 2.01 8.88 -20.81
N GLU A 3 0.87 8.59 -21.40
CA GLU A 3 -0.28 8.06 -20.68
C GLU A 3 0.06 6.60 -20.33
N ILE A 4 0.35 6.35 -19.06
CA ILE A 4 0.60 4.99 -18.59
C ILE A 4 -0.72 4.24 -18.73
N ALA A 5 -0.86 3.45 -19.80
CA ALA A 5 -2.01 2.59 -20.00
C ALA A 5 -2.15 1.65 -18.80
N GLN A 6 -3.20 1.86 -18.00
CA GLN A 6 -3.42 1.06 -16.80
C GLN A 6 -3.99 -0.30 -17.20
N THR A 7 -3.28 -1.37 -16.84
CA THR A 7 -3.82 -2.72 -16.98
C THR A 7 -5.04 -2.90 -16.06
N PRO A 8 -6.01 -3.77 -16.39
CA PRO A 8 -7.16 -4.03 -15.51
C PRO A 8 -6.73 -4.39 -14.08
N ARG A 9 -5.71 -5.25 -13.95
CA ARG A 9 -5.13 -5.61 -12.64
C ARG A 9 -4.57 -4.41 -11.88
N LEU A 10 -3.95 -3.44 -12.56
CA LEU A 10 -3.47 -2.23 -11.89
C LEU A 10 -4.64 -1.39 -11.37
N GLN A 11 -5.75 -1.32 -12.09
CA GLN A 11 -6.96 -0.62 -11.63
C GLN A 11 -7.53 -1.28 -10.37
N ASP A 12 -7.59 -2.62 -10.34
CA ASP A 12 -8.05 -3.37 -9.17
C ASP A 12 -7.15 -3.13 -7.94
N ILE A 13 -5.83 -3.17 -8.13
CA ILE A 13 -4.85 -2.89 -7.06
C ILE A 13 -5.00 -1.45 -6.54
N LEU A 14 -5.17 -0.46 -7.42
CA LEU A 14 -5.34 0.94 -7.02
C LEU A 14 -6.68 1.19 -6.31
N ALA A 15 -7.74 0.48 -6.72
CA ALA A 15 -9.03 0.53 -6.04
C ALA A 15 -8.92 -0.05 -4.61
N ASP A 16 -8.32 -1.24 -4.46
CA ASP A 16 -8.10 -1.86 -3.15
C ASP A 16 -7.20 -0.99 -2.25
N ALA A 17 -6.14 -0.39 -2.81
CA ALA A 17 -5.29 0.54 -2.08
C ALA A 17 -6.05 1.79 -1.59
N ALA A 18 -6.95 2.32 -2.40
CA ALA A 18 -7.78 3.46 -2.02
C ALA A 18 -8.76 3.10 -0.89
N ASP A 19 -9.35 1.90 -0.93
CA ASP A 19 -10.25 1.43 0.12
C ASP A 19 -9.52 1.19 1.45
N ARG A 20 -8.28 0.68 1.40
CA ARG A 20 -7.42 0.56 2.58
C ARG A 20 -7.06 1.91 3.18
N ALA A 21 -6.74 2.91 2.36
CA ALA A 21 -6.45 4.26 2.85
C ALA A 21 -7.65 4.87 3.58
N ARG A 22 -8.86 4.72 2.99
CA ARG A 22 -10.11 5.16 3.64
C ARG A 22 -10.36 4.43 4.96
N ALA A 23 -10.18 3.11 4.99
CA ALA A 23 -10.35 2.31 6.20
C ALA A 23 -9.37 2.70 7.32
N ALA A 24 -8.16 3.13 6.95
CA ALA A 24 -7.16 3.65 7.89
C ALA A 24 -7.39 5.12 8.31
N GLY A 25 -8.40 5.81 7.76
CA GLY A 25 -8.63 7.24 8.00
C GLY A 25 -7.58 8.15 7.37
N HIS A 26 -6.91 7.69 6.31
CA HIS A 26 -5.92 8.45 5.58
C HIS A 26 -6.53 9.11 4.34
N ASP A 27 -6.37 10.44 4.21
CA ASP A 27 -6.83 11.22 3.05
C ASP A 27 -5.93 11.05 1.81
N TRP A 28 -4.93 10.17 1.88
CA TRP A 28 -3.93 9.95 0.84
C TRP A 28 -3.57 8.47 0.70
N VAL A 29 -3.44 8.01 -0.55
CA VAL A 29 -2.96 6.66 -0.86
C VAL A 29 -1.43 6.63 -0.84
N GLY A 30 -0.88 6.29 0.33
CA GLY A 30 0.54 5.98 0.51
C GLY A 30 1.00 4.68 -0.15
N VAL A 31 2.32 4.50 -0.26
CA VAL A 31 2.94 3.28 -0.81
C VAL A 31 2.60 2.03 -0.01
N GLU A 32 2.31 2.18 1.28
CA GLU A 32 1.93 1.11 2.19
C GLU A 32 0.59 0.49 1.78
N HIS A 33 -0.40 1.31 1.40
CA HIS A 33 -1.69 0.80 0.96
C HIS A 33 -1.58 0.07 -0.38
N VAL A 34 -0.77 0.59 -1.30
CA VAL A 34 -0.49 -0.06 -2.58
C VAL A 34 0.22 -1.39 -2.36
N MET A 35 1.21 -1.43 -1.48
CA MET A 35 1.91 -2.67 -1.14
C MET A 35 0.96 -3.68 -0.49
N LEU A 36 0.11 -3.27 0.44
CA LEU A 36 -0.90 -4.14 1.04
C LEU A 36 -1.89 -4.70 0.00
N ALA A 37 -2.27 -3.90 -0.99
CA ALA A 37 -3.13 -4.35 -2.09
C ALA A 37 -2.43 -5.37 -3.00
N ILE A 38 -1.16 -5.13 -3.31
CA ILE A 38 -0.33 -6.10 -4.05
C ILE A 38 -0.23 -7.43 -3.29
N LEU A 39 0.11 -7.38 -1.99
CA LEU A 39 0.25 -8.58 -1.16
C LEU A 39 -1.06 -9.36 -0.98
N ALA A 40 -2.22 -8.69 -1.12
CA ALA A 40 -3.53 -9.34 -1.09
C ALA A 40 -3.82 -10.13 -2.37
N ASP A 41 -3.32 -9.67 -3.53
CA ASP A 41 -3.35 -10.44 -4.79
C ASP A 41 -2.23 -11.49 -4.79
N ARG A 42 -2.56 -12.70 -4.35
CA ARG A 42 -1.66 -13.88 -4.32
C ARG A 42 -1.16 -14.27 -5.72
N ASP A 43 -1.91 -13.94 -6.75
CA ASP A 43 -1.59 -14.25 -8.15
C ASP A 43 -0.77 -13.14 -8.82
N ALA A 44 -0.50 -12.04 -8.12
CA ALA A 44 0.36 -10.98 -8.61
C ALA A 44 1.82 -11.45 -8.65
N VAL A 45 2.52 -11.11 -9.74
CA VAL A 45 3.95 -11.44 -9.91
C VAL A 45 4.80 -10.95 -8.73
N PRO A 46 4.65 -9.71 -8.21
CA PRO A 46 5.42 -9.25 -7.05
C PRO A 46 5.20 -10.13 -5.82
N THR A 47 3.96 -10.51 -5.52
CA THR A 47 3.61 -11.38 -4.38
C THR A 47 4.25 -12.75 -4.51
N GLN A 48 4.18 -13.36 -5.69
CA GLN A 48 4.84 -14.63 -5.96
C GLN A 48 6.37 -14.53 -5.89
N VAL A 49 6.96 -13.40 -6.28
CA VAL A 49 8.41 -13.17 -6.16
C VAL A 49 8.81 -13.10 -4.69
N LEU A 50 8.07 -12.36 -3.86
CA LEU A 50 8.35 -12.27 -2.42
C LEU A 50 8.21 -13.64 -1.74
N ASP A 51 7.17 -14.40 -2.08
CA ASP A 51 6.95 -15.76 -1.59
C ASP A 51 8.11 -16.70 -1.97
N ARG A 52 8.58 -16.65 -3.22
CA ARG A 52 9.76 -17.41 -3.68
C ARG A 52 11.06 -17.01 -2.99
N LEU A 53 11.15 -15.77 -2.49
CA LEU A 53 12.27 -15.31 -1.67
C LEU A 53 12.15 -15.74 -0.20
N GLY A 54 11.11 -16.51 0.17
CA GLY A 54 10.88 -17.01 1.52
C GLY A 54 10.27 -15.96 2.46
N ILE A 55 9.69 -14.89 1.92
CA ILE A 55 9.03 -13.85 2.72
C ILE A 55 7.62 -14.33 3.05
N ASP A 56 7.30 -14.39 4.35
CA ASP A 56 5.92 -14.59 4.79
C ASP A 56 5.07 -13.36 4.43
N ILE A 57 4.21 -13.52 3.43
CA ILE A 57 3.30 -12.48 2.95
C ILE A 57 2.37 -11.98 4.07
N GLY A 58 1.91 -12.87 4.97
CA GLY A 58 1.04 -12.49 6.09
C GLY A 58 1.78 -11.66 7.13
N GLY A 59 2.98 -12.08 7.50
CA GLY A 59 3.89 -11.34 8.37
C GLY A 59 4.31 -10.00 7.79
N ALA A 60 4.63 -9.94 6.49
CA ALA A 60 4.97 -8.70 5.80
C ALA A 60 3.81 -7.70 5.81
N ALA A 61 2.58 -8.15 5.50
CA ALA A 61 1.40 -7.30 5.57
C ALA A 61 1.16 -6.77 7.00
N THR A 62 1.33 -7.64 8.01
CA THR A 62 1.21 -7.27 9.43
C THR A 62 2.21 -6.18 9.81
N GLU A 63 3.47 -6.30 9.38
CA GLU A 63 4.52 -5.33 9.71
C GLU A 63 4.30 -3.98 9.00
N ILE A 64 3.77 -4.00 7.77
CA ILE A 64 3.38 -2.76 7.06
C ILE A 64 2.25 -2.06 7.82
N THR A 65 1.20 -2.79 8.21
CA THR A 65 0.10 -2.22 9.01
C THR A 65 0.59 -1.68 10.35
N ARG A 66 1.52 -2.38 11.00
CA ARG A 66 2.16 -1.93 12.24
C ARG A 66 2.88 -0.61 12.06
N THR A 67 3.67 -0.47 10.99
CA THR A 67 4.42 0.74 10.67
C THR A 67 3.49 1.95 10.55
N MET A 68 2.35 1.79 9.88
CA MET A 68 1.34 2.85 9.73
C MET A 68 0.66 3.25 11.05
N SER A 69 0.69 2.37 12.05
CA SER A 69 0.11 2.62 13.37
C SER A 69 1.08 3.32 14.33
N THR A 70 2.34 3.52 13.92
CA THR A 70 3.34 4.19 14.77
C THR A 70 3.17 5.71 14.75
N ASP A 71 3.48 6.37 15.87
CA ASP A 71 3.38 7.84 16.01
C ASP A 71 4.25 8.61 15.00
N GLY A 72 5.32 7.97 14.50
CA GLY A 72 6.21 8.53 13.48
C GLY A 72 5.65 8.46 12.05
N TYR A 73 4.56 7.73 11.81
CA TYR A 73 3.91 7.68 10.50
C TYR A 73 3.15 8.97 10.25
N LEU A 74 3.83 9.91 9.59
CA LEU A 74 3.26 11.19 9.23
C LEU A 74 2.72 11.12 7.81
N THR A 75 1.39 11.10 7.68
CA THR A 75 0.74 11.33 6.38
C THR A 75 1.22 12.67 5.80
N PRO A 76 1.26 12.83 4.46
CA PRO A 76 1.66 14.09 3.83
C PRO A 76 0.91 15.30 4.42
N THR A 77 -0.38 15.15 4.67
CA THR A 77 -1.25 16.14 5.32
C THR A 77 -0.78 16.49 6.74
N ARG A 78 -0.41 15.50 7.57
CA ARG A 78 0.15 15.75 8.91
C ARG A 78 1.51 16.44 8.84
N ARG A 79 2.40 16.04 7.92
CA ARG A 79 3.72 16.67 7.74
C ARG A 79 3.60 18.15 7.38
N ALA A 80 2.71 18.49 6.45
CA ALA A 80 2.49 19.87 6.04
C ALA A 80 2.04 20.76 7.21
N ARG A 81 1.19 20.23 8.11
CA ARG A 81 0.68 20.95 9.29
C ARG A 81 1.71 21.16 10.40
N LEU A 82 2.74 20.32 10.47
CA LEU A 82 3.81 20.43 11.47
C LEU A 82 4.93 21.40 11.06
N LEU A 83 4.96 21.81 9.79
CA LEU A 83 5.98 22.67 9.21
C LEU A 83 5.49 24.12 8.98
N SER A 84 4.26 24.43 9.41
CA SER A 84 3.59 25.74 9.32
C SER A 84 3.54 26.42 10.69
#